data_AF-A0A2D0ALQ7-F1
#
_entry.id   AF-A0A2D0ALQ7-F1
#
_cell.length_a   1.000
_cell.length_b   1.000
_cell.length_c   1.000
_cell.angle_alpha   90.00
_cell.angle_beta   90.00
_cell.angle_gamma   90.00
#
_symmetry.space_group_name_H-M   'P 1'
#
loop_
_entity.id
_entity.type
_entity.pdbx_description
1 polymer ?
#
loop_
_entity_poly.entity_id
_entity_poly.type
_entity_poly.pdbx_seq_one_letter_code
_entity_poly.pdbx_strand_id
1 'polypeptide(L)'
;MQLPFISTMQSLIKKLRLLSPLLIAAAALSPATGSAALRTAAGPVVQPRVEGSVGLFLIGSFGGTCGSRAWMDVTTPQGKAQYSTALLAFAMGKTVVVRVEDEELRMFGECRLYDIVIN
;
A
#
# COMPACT_ATOMS: atom_id res chain seq x y z
N MET A 1 -39.40 -18.12 -57.02
CA MET A 1 -38.47 -19.06 -56.35
C MET A 1 -37.65 -18.27 -55.35
N GLN A 2 -38.02 -18.31 -54.06
CA GLN A 2 -37.37 -17.58 -52.97
C GLN A 2 -36.33 -18.51 -52.32
N LEU A 3 -35.05 -18.14 -52.40
CA LEU A 3 -33.94 -18.95 -51.90
C LEU A 3 -33.81 -18.84 -50.36
N PRO A 4 -33.71 -19.96 -49.61
CA PRO A 4 -33.79 -20.02 -48.14
C PRO A 4 -32.51 -19.62 -47.39
N PHE A 5 -31.54 -18.98 -48.06
CA PHE A 5 -30.18 -18.82 -47.56
C PHE A 5 -29.99 -17.74 -46.48
N ILE A 6 -30.95 -16.82 -46.34
CA ILE A 6 -30.80 -15.64 -45.46
C ILE A 6 -31.08 -15.98 -43.98
N SER A 7 -31.91 -16.99 -43.69
CA SER A 7 -32.30 -17.28 -42.30
C SER A 7 -31.20 -17.97 -41.48
N THR A 8 -30.35 -18.76 -42.13
CA THR A 8 -29.32 -19.57 -41.46
C THR A 8 -28.12 -18.73 -41.01
N MET A 9 -27.80 -17.65 -41.74
CA MET A 9 -26.71 -16.71 -41.41
C MET A 9 -27.02 -15.85 -40.18
N GLN A 10 -28.30 -15.50 -39.94
CA GLN A 10 -28.68 -14.69 -38.78
C GLN A 10 -28.58 -15.45 -37.45
N SER A 11 -28.72 -16.78 -37.46
CA SER A 11 -28.60 -17.64 -36.27
C SER A 11 -27.14 -17.73 -35.78
N LEU A 12 -26.18 -17.81 -36.70
CA LEU A 12 -24.75 -17.82 -36.41
C LEU A 12 -24.25 -16.48 -35.85
N ILE A 13 -24.73 -15.36 -36.38
CA ILE A 13 -24.37 -14.01 -35.92
C ILE A 13 -24.89 -13.76 -34.49
N LYS A 14 -26.08 -14.26 -34.13
CA LYS A 14 -26.61 -14.17 -32.76
C LYS A 14 -25.80 -14.99 -31.76
N LYS A 15 -25.38 -16.22 -32.10
CA LYS A 15 -24.54 -17.05 -31.23
C LYS A 15 -23.14 -16.43 -31.02
N LEU A 16 -22.56 -15.79 -32.04
CA LEU A 16 -21.26 -15.13 -31.94
C LEU A 16 -21.30 -13.87 -31.05
N ARG A 17 -22.43 -13.17 -30.99
CA ARG A 17 -22.61 -11.99 -30.12
C ARG A 17 -22.80 -12.32 -28.63
N LEU A 18 -23.25 -13.52 -28.31
CA LEU A 18 -23.44 -13.98 -26.92
C LEU A 18 -22.15 -14.49 -26.26
N LEU A 19 -21.12 -14.82 -27.04
CA LEU A 19 -19.82 -15.28 -26.54
C LEU A 19 -18.87 -14.13 -26.17
N SER A 20 -19.14 -12.92 -26.66
CA SER A 20 -18.29 -11.73 -26.45
C SER A 20 -18.28 -11.16 -25.02
N PRO A 21 -19.41 -11.05 -24.28
CA PRO A 21 -19.38 -10.45 -22.95
C PRO A 21 -18.79 -11.38 -21.87
N LEU A 22 -18.78 -12.70 -22.09
CA LEU A 22 -18.25 -13.66 -21.11
C LEU A 22 -16.71 -13.65 -21.05
N LEU A 23 -16.05 -13.38 -22.18
CA LEU A 23 -14.58 -13.32 -22.25
C LEU A 23 -14.02 -12.05 -21.59
N ILE A 24 -14.78 -10.96 -21.58
CA ILE A 24 -14.37 -9.69 -20.95
C ILE A 24 -14.49 -9.76 -19.42
N ALA A 25 -15.47 -10.51 -18.89
CA ALA A 25 -15.65 -10.69 -17.45
C ALA A 25 -14.49 -11.49 -16.80
N ALA A 26 -13.82 -12.37 -17.54
CA ALA A 26 -12.73 -13.19 -17.02
C ALA A 26 -11.43 -12.41 -16.79
N ALA A 27 -11.22 -11.28 -17.48
CA ALA A 27 -10.02 -10.45 -17.34
C ALA A 27 -10.07 -9.47 -16.13
N ALA A 28 -11.22 -9.34 -15.47
CA ALA A 28 -11.37 -8.49 -14.29
C ALA A 28 -11.02 -9.21 -12.97
N LEU A 29 -10.82 -10.53 -13.02
CA LEU A 29 -10.35 -11.36 -11.90
C LEU A 29 -8.85 -11.63 -12.03
N SER A 30 -8.08 -10.60 -12.36
CA SER A 30 -6.64 -10.63 -12.07
C SER A 30 -6.52 -10.70 -10.55
N PRO A 31 -5.92 -11.76 -9.96
CA PRO A 31 -5.54 -11.69 -8.56
C PRO A 31 -4.59 -10.51 -8.46
N ALA A 32 -5.02 -9.44 -7.78
CA ALA A 32 -4.10 -8.43 -7.33
C ALA A 32 -3.02 -9.19 -6.57
N THR A 33 -1.81 -9.22 -7.13
CA THR A 33 -0.62 -9.66 -6.41
C THR A 33 -0.44 -8.67 -5.27
N GLY A 34 -1.16 -8.91 -4.17
CA GLY A 34 -0.89 -8.27 -2.91
C GLY A 34 0.48 -8.76 -2.51
N SER A 35 1.51 -7.97 -2.85
CA SER A 35 2.84 -8.12 -2.30
C SER A 35 2.64 -8.04 -0.79
N ALA A 36 2.77 -9.17 -0.11
CA ALA A 36 2.65 -9.26 1.33
C ALA A 36 3.94 -8.70 1.92
N ALA A 37 4.10 -7.38 1.83
CA ALA A 37 5.29 -6.70 2.30
C ALA A 37 5.53 -7.12 3.75
N LEU A 38 6.72 -7.67 4.01
CA LEU A 38 7.10 -8.13 5.35
C LEU A 38 7.12 -6.92 6.30
N ARG A 39 6.05 -6.74 7.07
CA ARG A 39 5.92 -5.65 8.05
C ARG A 39 6.64 -6.06 9.32
N THR A 40 7.79 -5.46 9.57
CA THR A 40 8.51 -5.68 10.82
C THR A 40 8.10 -4.62 11.84
N ALA A 41 7.85 -5.08 13.07
CA ALA A 41 7.62 -4.18 14.18
C ALA A 41 8.95 -3.51 14.51
N ALA A 42 9.01 -2.20 14.34
CA ALA A 42 10.14 -1.41 14.77
C ALA A 42 9.87 -0.92 16.20
N GLY A 43 10.89 -0.89 17.04
CA GLY A 43 10.71 -0.64 18.48
C GLY A 43 10.20 0.77 18.84
N PRO A 44 10.32 1.15 20.12
CA PRO A 44 9.81 2.43 20.60
C PRO A 44 10.58 3.60 19.98
N VAL A 45 9.83 4.66 19.66
CA VAL A 45 10.36 5.96 19.23
C VAL A 45 11.05 6.63 20.41
N VAL A 46 12.28 7.05 20.19
CA VAL A 46 13.09 7.79 21.16
C VAL A 46 13.12 9.27 20.81
N GLN A 47 13.06 9.62 19.52
CA GLN A 47 13.10 11.01 19.09
C GLN A 47 12.41 11.20 17.73
N PRO A 48 11.27 11.91 17.68
CA PRO A 48 10.69 12.39 16.43
C PRO A 48 11.33 13.71 15.98
N ARG A 49 11.52 13.89 14.67
CA ARG A 49 12.05 15.10 14.03
C ARG A 49 11.41 15.29 12.65
N VAL A 50 11.27 16.54 12.19
CA VAL A 50 10.96 16.86 10.78
C VAL A 50 12.18 17.45 10.10
N GLU A 51 12.47 16.99 8.88
CA GLU A 51 13.48 17.53 7.98
C GLU A 51 12.86 17.85 6.62
N GLY A 52 12.34 19.08 6.48
CA GLY A 52 11.71 19.54 5.25
C GLY A 52 10.44 18.76 4.92
N SER A 53 10.49 17.95 3.87
CA SER A 53 9.39 17.11 3.38
C SER A 53 9.29 15.75 4.06
N VAL A 54 10.22 15.41 4.96
CA VAL A 54 10.31 14.08 5.57
C VAL A 54 10.22 14.16 7.10
N GLY A 55 9.41 13.29 7.70
CA GLY A 55 9.40 13.01 9.12
C GLY A 55 10.36 11.86 9.44
N LEU A 56 11.20 12.04 10.44
CA LEU A 56 12.19 11.09 10.92
C LEU A 56 11.82 10.63 12.34
N PHE A 57 11.87 9.32 12.57
CA PHE A 57 11.77 8.73 13.91
C PHE A 57 13.05 7.96 14.22
N LEU A 58 13.74 8.32 15.31
CA LEU A 58 14.79 7.50 15.88
C LEU A 58 14.17 6.43 16.77
N ILE A 59 14.66 5.21 16.63
CA ILE A 59 14.08 4.01 17.23
C ILE A 59 15.12 3.38 18.14
N GLY A 60 14.74 3.11 19.39
CA GLY A 60 15.68 2.68 20.43
C GLY A 60 16.17 1.25 20.30
N SER A 61 15.38 0.38 19.68
CA SER A 61 15.75 -1.01 19.40
C SER A 61 15.01 -1.51 18.16
N PHE A 62 15.76 -2.08 17.21
CA PHE A 62 15.19 -2.62 15.98
C PHE A 62 15.27 -4.15 16.00
N GLY A 63 14.12 -4.81 15.82
CA GLY A 63 14.07 -6.24 15.53
C GLY A 63 13.92 -6.43 14.02
N GLY A 64 15.01 -6.39 13.26
CA GLY A 64 14.96 -6.52 11.81
C GLY A 64 16.22 -6.05 11.07
N THR A 65 16.08 -5.90 9.76
CA THR A 65 17.10 -5.47 8.78
C THR A 65 17.21 -3.95 8.61
N CYS A 66 16.30 -3.19 9.21
CA CYS A 66 16.32 -1.74 9.17
C CYS A 66 17.24 -1.20 10.29
N GLY A 67 17.83 -0.03 10.04
CA GLY A 67 18.63 0.67 11.02
C GLY A 67 17.78 1.32 12.12
N SER A 68 18.39 2.19 12.91
CA SER A 68 17.75 2.85 14.05
C SER A 68 16.85 4.04 13.64
N ARG A 69 16.45 4.11 12.37
CA ARG A 69 15.74 5.25 11.78
C ARG A 69 14.58 4.75 10.92
N ALA A 70 13.44 5.40 11.04
CA ALA A 70 12.33 5.24 10.10
C ALA A 70 11.92 6.59 9.53
N TRP A 71 11.61 6.59 8.24
CA TRP A 71 11.24 7.79 7.50
C TRP A 71 9.79 7.74 7.07
N MET A 72 9.14 8.90 7.06
CA MET A 72 7.83 9.05 6.47
C MET A 72 7.75 10.32 5.62
N ASP A 73 7.03 10.24 4.52
CA ASP A 73 6.75 11.40 3.68
C ASP A 73 5.63 12.24 4.34
N VAL A 74 5.98 13.45 4.79
CA VAL A 74 5.03 14.41 5.40
C VAL A 74 4.54 15.45 4.39
N THR A 75 4.71 15.23 3.08
CA THR A 75 4.05 16.06 2.06
C THR A 75 2.60 15.67 1.86
N THR A 76 2.29 14.38 2.03
CA THR A 76 0.92 13.84 1.90
C THR A 76 0.06 14.21 3.11
N PRO A 77 -1.26 14.44 2.94
CA PRO A 77 -2.16 14.68 4.07
C PRO A 77 -2.14 13.55 5.09
N GLN A 78 -2.06 12.30 4.63
CA GLN A 78 -1.98 11.12 5.48
C GLN A 78 -0.69 11.12 6.31
N GLY A 79 0.47 11.33 5.68
CA GLY A 79 1.75 11.36 6.38
C GLY A 79 1.84 12.50 7.39
N LYS A 80 1.29 13.68 7.08
CA LYS A 80 1.17 14.80 8.04
C LYS A 80 0.35 14.43 9.26
N ALA A 81 -0.79 13.77 9.06
CA ALA A 81 -1.67 13.36 10.14
C ALA A 81 -1.00 12.30 11.03
N GLN A 82 -0.41 11.26 10.43
CA GLN A 82 0.31 10.24 11.19
C GLN A 82 1.47 10.84 11.97
N TYR A 83 2.28 11.70 11.35
CA TYR A 83 3.40 12.36 12.01
C TYR A 83 2.95 13.24 13.18
N SER A 84 1.92 14.08 12.98
CA SER A 84 1.45 14.99 14.02
C SER A 84 0.82 14.25 15.19
N THR A 85 0.07 13.17 14.93
CA THR A 85 -0.49 12.29 15.96
C THR A 85 0.62 11.62 16.78
N ALA A 86 1.65 11.09 16.12
CA ALA A 86 2.79 10.48 16.78
C ALA A 86 3.59 11.48 17.63
N LEU A 87 3.83 12.68 17.07
CA LEU A 87 4.53 13.75 17.78
C LEU A 87 3.77 14.20 19.02
N LEU A 88 2.44 14.35 18.92
CA LEU A 88 1.59 14.72 20.05
C LEU A 88 1.61 13.63 21.13
N ALA A 89 1.44 12.37 20.74
CA ALA A 89 1.49 11.24 21.68
C ALA A 89 2.84 11.18 22.40
N PHE A 90 3.95 11.33 21.66
CA PHE A 90 5.29 11.39 22.23
C PHE A 90 5.45 12.57 23.21
N ALA A 91 4.97 13.77 22.85
CA ALA A 91 5.01 14.94 23.71
C ALA A 91 4.16 14.79 24.98
N MET A 92 3.12 13.96 24.94
CA MET A 92 2.30 13.60 26.10
C MET A 92 2.93 12.48 26.96
N GLY A 93 4.14 12.02 26.64
CA GLY A 93 4.81 10.94 27.35
C GLY A 93 4.23 9.55 27.07
N LYS A 94 3.45 9.39 26.00
CA LYS A 94 2.96 8.07 25.56
C LYS A 94 4.06 7.32 24.83
N THR A 95 3.99 5.99 24.88
CA THR A 95 4.95 5.16 24.16
C THR A 95 4.48 5.04 22.72
N VAL A 96 5.25 5.60 21.79
CA VAL A 96 4.99 5.50 20.35
C VAL A 96 5.86 4.40 19.78
N VAL A 97 5.26 3.44 19.10
CA VAL A 97 5.93 2.31 18.43
C VAL A 97 5.65 2.42 16.94
N VAL A 98 6.67 2.26 16.10
CA VAL A 98 6.52 2.38 14.66
C VAL A 98 6.55 0.99 14.00
N ARG A 99 5.83 0.83 12.90
CA ARG A 99 5.88 -0.36 12.07
C ARG A 99 6.46 0.06 10.74
N VAL A 100 7.37 -0.73 10.21
CA VAL A 100 8.08 -0.39 8.98
C VAL A 100 7.78 -1.39 7.87
N GLU A 101 8.08 -0.97 6.67
CA GLU A 101 8.08 -1.79 5.46
C GLU A 101 9.53 -2.01 5.01
N ASP A 102 9.96 -3.28 4.91
CA ASP A 102 11.35 -3.64 4.60
C ASP A 102 11.60 -3.86 3.09
N GLU A 103 10.59 -4.25 2.32
CA GLU A 103 10.84 -4.94 1.04
C GLU A 103 10.97 -4.06 -0.22
N GLU A 104 10.42 -2.84 -0.28
CA GLU A 104 10.34 -2.15 -1.59
C GLU A 104 10.82 -0.69 -1.64
N LEU A 105 10.72 0.08 -0.56
CA LEU A 105 11.01 1.53 -0.61
C LEU A 105 11.86 1.97 0.58
N ARG A 106 13.17 1.80 0.44
CA ARG A 106 14.13 2.39 1.37
C ARG A 106 14.31 3.87 1.06
N MET A 107 14.09 4.71 2.06
CA MET A 107 14.39 6.13 1.98
C MET A 107 15.71 6.37 2.70
N PHE A 108 16.70 6.94 2.02
CA PHE A 108 18.06 7.12 2.55
C PHE A 108 18.73 5.84 3.07
N GLY A 109 18.42 4.68 2.45
CA GLY A 109 18.97 3.38 2.86
C GLY A 109 18.29 2.75 4.08
N GLU A 110 17.27 3.41 4.63
CA GLU A 110 16.52 2.98 5.82
C GLU A 110 15.06 2.67 5.48
N CYS A 111 14.38 1.95 6.36
CA CYS A 111 13.01 1.52 6.12
C CYS A 111 12.00 2.67 6.20
N ARG A 112 10.95 2.55 5.40
CA ARG A 112 9.82 3.47 5.42
C ARG A 112 8.87 3.08 6.55
N LEU A 113 8.36 4.09 7.24
CA LEU A 113 7.29 3.94 8.21
C LEU A 113 6.00 3.58 7.49
N TYR A 114 5.40 2.47 7.91
CA TYR A 114 4.12 1.98 7.44
C TYR A 114 2.98 2.47 8.34
N ASP A 115 3.11 2.28 9.65
CA ASP A 115 2.09 2.67 10.62
C ASP A 115 2.66 2.97 12.00
N ILE A 116 1.85 3.59 12.87
CA ILE A 116 2.23 4.05 14.20
C ILE A 116 1.23 3.51 15.22
N VAL A 117 1.75 2.92 16.30
CA VAL A 117 0.99 2.36 17.41
C VAL A 117 1.30 3.16 18.67
N ILE A 118 0.28 3.57 19.42
CA ILE A 118 0.42 4.37 20.64
C ILE A 118 -0.07 3.54 21.81
N ASN A 119 0.78 3.40 22.84
CA ASN A 119 0.48 2.74 24.12
C ASN A 119 0.50 3.74 25.28
#